data_AF-A0A226E3D1-F1
#
_entry.id   AF-A0A226E3D1-F1
#
_cell.length_a   1.000
_cell.length_b   1.000
_cell.length_c   1.000
_cell.angle_alpha   90.00
_cell.angle_beta   90.00
_cell.angle_gamma   90.00
#
_symmetry.space_group_name_H-M   'P 1'
#
loop_
_entity.id
_entity.type
_entity.pdbx_description
1 polymer ?
#
loop_
_entity_poly.entity_id
_entity_poly.type
_entity_poly.pdbx_seq_one_letter_code
_entity_poly.pdbx_strand_id
1 'polypeptide(L)'
;MLSTGFFRKGSQVIATTDIVASVLSFISIFFLVFLTITHGDRLEAKVHKNEDEHPELAALFALGRGPFVLIMLILMLICVLYFFLARFLLYAAQERSHQKIRRWCTISLVIIIIRAAFFITAVFFTADRAFVSSFGVVGFLYQIFGLWFVRLYQDRLKEDQDTKIQFIEELSRVEIQNIGQFEMFPYSSNAILYDK
;
A
#
# COMPACT_ATOMS: atom_id res chain seq x y z
N MET A 1 -13.28 11.69 -18.37
CA MET A 1 -13.15 10.54 -17.44
C MET A 1 -11.79 9.91 -17.62
N LEU A 2 -10.98 9.78 -16.56
CA LEU A 2 -9.71 9.05 -16.62
C LEU A 2 -9.99 7.54 -16.59
N SER A 3 -9.32 6.77 -17.46
CA SER A 3 -9.52 5.31 -17.59
C SER A 3 -9.01 4.56 -16.35
N THR A 4 -9.66 3.45 -15.97
CA THR A 4 -9.19 2.49 -14.95
C THR A 4 -7.74 2.03 -15.21
N GLY A 5 -7.31 2.00 -16.48
CA GLY A 5 -5.93 1.71 -16.86
C GLY A 5 -4.90 2.73 -16.35
N PHE A 6 -5.27 4.01 -16.28
CA PHE A 6 -4.42 5.07 -15.75
C PHE A 6 -4.20 4.89 -14.24
N PHE A 7 -5.27 4.71 -13.48
CA PHE A 7 -5.20 4.48 -12.03
C PHE A 7 -4.46 3.20 -11.65
N ARG A 8 -4.59 2.14 -12.47
CA ARG A 8 -3.81 0.91 -12.32
C ARG A 8 -2.32 1.18 -12.47
N LYS A 9 -1.90 1.84 -13.56
CA LYS A 9 -0.49 2.17 -13.78
C LYS A 9 0.05 3.07 -12.67
N GLY A 10 -0.71 4.08 -12.24
CA GLY A 10 -0.31 4.94 -11.12
C GLY A 10 -0.13 4.17 -9.81
N SER A 11 -1.04 3.26 -9.48
CA SER A 11 -0.92 2.41 -8.28
C SER A 11 0.28 1.47 -8.36
N GLN A 12 0.61 0.97 -9.56
CA GLN A 12 1.81 0.18 -9.80
C GLN A 12 3.09 1.02 -9.63
N VAL A 13 3.10 2.26 -10.13
CA VAL A 13 4.24 3.17 -9.95
C VAL A 13 4.47 3.48 -8.48
N ILE A 14 3.40 3.80 -7.72
CA ILE A 14 3.49 4.03 -6.26
C ILE A 14 4.08 2.79 -5.58
N ALA A 15 3.56 1.59 -5.88
CA ALA A 15 4.06 0.35 -5.31
C ALA A 15 5.54 0.09 -5.65
N THR A 16 5.96 0.36 -6.89
CA THR A 16 7.35 0.21 -7.32
C THR A 16 8.26 1.21 -6.63
N THR A 17 7.85 2.48 -6.51
CA THR A 17 8.60 3.51 -5.77
C THR A 17 8.77 3.11 -4.31
N ASP A 18 7.71 2.61 -3.66
CA ASP A 18 7.75 2.18 -2.27
C ASP A 18 8.65 0.94 -2.07
N ILE A 19 8.67 0.02 -3.04
CA ILE A 19 9.61 -1.11 -3.06
C ILE A 19 11.05 -0.60 -3.12
N VAL A 20 11.37 0.29 -4.07
CA VAL A 20 12.73 0.83 -4.23
C VAL A 20 13.15 1.59 -2.98
N ALA A 21 12.28 2.44 -2.44
CA ALA A 21 12.54 3.18 -1.21
C ALA A 21 12.81 2.25 -0.02
N SER A 22 12.02 1.17 0.12
CA SER A 22 12.20 0.19 1.20
C SER A 22 13.53 -0.56 1.07
N VAL A 23 13.93 -0.93 -0.15
CA VAL A 23 15.22 -1.61 -0.40
C VAL A 23 16.40 -0.68 -0.12
N LEU A 24 16.36 0.57 -0.60
CA LEU A 24 17.40 1.55 -0.33
C LEU A 24 17.53 1.86 1.17
N SER A 25 16.40 1.97 1.88
CA SER A 25 16.37 2.18 3.32
C SER A 25 16.96 0.97 4.06
N PHE A 26 16.59 -0.24 3.66
CA PHE A 26 17.14 -1.47 4.23
C PHE A 26 18.65 -1.56 4.05
N ILE A 27 19.17 -1.28 2.85
CA ILE A 27 20.60 -1.29 2.56
C ILE A 27 21.32 -0.24 3.43
N SER A 28 20.76 0.97 3.53
CA SER A 28 21.34 2.07 4.32
C SER A 28 21.43 1.71 5.81
N ILE A 29 20.36 1.15 6.38
CA ILE A 29 20.34 0.72 7.79
C ILE A 29 21.27 -0.47 8.00
N PHE A 30 21.31 -1.43 7.06
CA PHE A 30 22.23 -2.56 7.12
C PHE A 30 23.70 -2.10 7.16
N PHE A 31 24.08 -1.12 6.32
CA PHE A 31 25.41 -0.53 6.35
C PHE A 31 25.69 0.16 7.69
N LEU A 32 24.73 0.90 8.25
CA LEU A 32 24.87 1.53 9.57
C LEU A 32 25.10 0.49 10.69
N VAL A 33 24.33 -0.60 10.69
CA VAL A 33 24.51 -1.70 11.65
C VAL A 33 25.88 -2.34 11.47
N PHE A 34 26.26 -2.65 10.22
CA PHE A 34 27.55 -3.26 9.91
C PHE A 34 28.73 -2.38 10.35
N LEU A 35 28.67 -1.07 10.07
CA LEU A 35 29.68 -0.10 10.50
C LEU A 35 29.75 0.01 12.03
N THR A 36 28.60 -0.04 12.70
CA THR A 36 28.55 0.01 14.17
C THR A 36 29.16 -1.23 14.81
N ILE A 37 28.94 -2.42 14.22
CA ILE A 37 29.51 -3.67 14.73
C ILE A 37 31.03 -3.73 14.45
N THR A 38 31.46 -3.34 13.25
CA THR A 38 32.86 -3.50 12.81
C THR A 38 33.79 -2.37 13.23
N HIS A 39 33.26 -1.14 13.33
CA HIS A 39 34.03 0.08 13.58
C HIS A 39 33.44 0.93 14.71
N GLY A 40 32.62 0.33 15.59
CA GLY A 40 31.89 1.03 16.65
C GLY A 40 32.75 1.99 17.48
N ASP A 41 33.95 1.58 17.90
CA ASP A 41 34.86 2.43 18.70
C ASP A 41 35.28 3.71 17.96
N ARG A 42 35.54 3.59 16.65
CA ARG A 42 35.92 4.75 15.80
C ARG A 42 34.72 5.62 15.47
N LEU A 43 33.54 5.01 15.33
CA LEU A 43 32.30 5.73 15.04
C LEU A 43 31.87 6.56 16.25
N GLU A 44 31.87 5.94 17.43
CA GLU A 44 31.55 6.57 18.72
C GLU A 44 32.51 7.74 19.02
N ALA A 45 33.82 7.54 18.84
CA ALA A 45 34.81 8.62 19.00
C ALA A 45 34.62 9.78 18.01
N LYS A 46 34.20 9.50 16.77
CA LYS A 46 33.89 10.55 15.78
C LYS A 46 32.59 11.28 16.09
N VAL A 47 31.57 10.56 16.53
CA VAL A 47 30.27 11.15 16.89
C VAL A 47 30.39 12.02 18.13
N HIS A 48 31.11 11.59 19.17
CA HIS A 48 31.38 12.45 20.35
C HIS A 48 32.25 13.66 20.02
N LYS A 49 33.18 13.55 19.06
CA LYS A 49 33.99 14.70 18.62
C LYS A 49 33.16 15.75 17.88
N ASN A 50 32.07 15.34 17.23
CA ASN A 50 31.16 16.20 16.47
C ASN A 50 29.75 16.23 17.10
N GLU A 51 29.67 16.15 18.43
CA GLU A 51 28.41 16.03 19.16
C GLU A 51 27.47 17.22 18.89
N ASP A 52 28.05 18.43 18.75
CA ASP A 52 27.31 19.65 18.42
C ASP A 52 26.66 19.64 17.03
N GLU A 53 27.20 18.86 16.09
CA GLU A 53 26.67 18.74 14.72
C GLU A 53 25.58 17.67 14.60
N HIS A 54 25.64 16.62 15.44
CA HIS A 54 24.77 15.45 15.35
C HIS A 54 24.30 14.95 16.74
N PRO A 55 23.53 15.78 17.48
CA PRO A 55 23.13 15.47 18.86
C PRO A 55 22.26 14.22 18.96
N GLU A 56 21.45 13.92 17.94
CA GLU A 56 20.60 12.73 17.91
C GLU A 56 21.41 11.43 17.81
N LEU A 57 22.47 11.42 16.98
CA LEU A 57 23.39 10.28 16.89
C LEU A 57 24.19 10.13 18.18
N ALA A 58 24.66 11.24 18.77
CA ALA A 58 25.38 11.20 20.04
C ALA A 58 24.53 10.64 21.17
N ALA A 59 23.25 11.06 21.28
CA ALA A 59 22.31 10.51 22.25
C ALA A 59 22.04 9.01 22.02
N LEU A 60 21.97 8.58 20.77
CA LEU A 60 21.81 7.17 20.39
C LEU A 60 23.04 6.31 20.74
N PHE A 61 24.25 6.85 20.58
CA PHE A 61 25.49 6.18 21.00
C PHE A 61 25.67 6.20 22.53
N ALA A 62 25.21 7.24 23.22
CA ALA A 62 25.25 7.36 24.68
C ALA A 62 24.39 6.30 25.41
N LEU A 63 23.36 5.75 24.74
CA LEU A 63 22.60 4.59 25.22
C LEU A 63 23.42 3.29 25.20
N GLY A 64 24.59 3.29 24.56
CA GLY A 64 25.44 2.14 24.37
C GLY A 64 25.14 1.36 23.08
N ARG A 65 26.11 0.54 22.66
CA ARG A 65 26.07 -0.19 21.38
C ARG A 65 24.92 -1.21 21.29
N GLY A 66 24.59 -1.87 22.40
CA GLY A 66 23.52 -2.86 22.46
C GLY A 66 22.15 -2.28 22.09
N PRO A 67 21.67 -1.25 22.84
CA PRO A 67 20.42 -0.57 22.53
C PRO A 67 20.38 0.06 21.13
N PHE A 68 21.49 0.64 20.66
CA PHE A 68 21.58 1.18 19.30
C PHE A 68 21.32 0.10 18.23
N VAL A 69 22.01 -1.03 18.31
CA VAL A 69 21.84 -2.13 17.36
C VAL A 69 20.42 -2.69 17.43
N LEU A 70 19.84 -2.79 18.63
CA LEU A 70 18.44 -3.22 18.80
C LEU A 70 17.46 -2.27 18.08
N ILE A 71 17.61 -0.95 18.25
CA ILE A 71 16.78 0.05 17.56
C ILE A 71 16.93 -0.08 16.05
N MET A 72 18.16 -0.23 15.55
CA MET A 72 18.41 -0.39 14.12
C MET A 72 17.81 -1.69 13.56
N LEU A 73 17.84 -2.79 14.32
CA LEU A 73 17.17 -4.04 13.94
C LEU A 73 15.64 -3.88 13.86
N ILE A 74 15.04 -3.15 14.80
CA ILE A 74 13.61 -2.81 14.74
C ILE A 74 13.31 -1.99 13.47
N LEU A 75 14.14 -1.01 13.14
CA LEU A 75 14.01 -0.23 11.91
C LEU A 75 14.17 -1.10 10.64
N MET A 76 15.07 -2.08 10.64
CA MET A 76 15.17 -3.05 9.54
C MET A 76 13.89 -3.88 9.39
N LEU A 77 13.31 -4.36 10.50
CA LEU A 77 12.05 -5.11 10.47
C LEU A 77 10.91 -4.26 9.89
N ILE A 78 10.84 -2.98 10.29
CA ILE A 78 9.87 -2.03 9.73
C ILE A 78 10.05 -1.88 8.21
N CYS A 79 11.29 -1.76 7.71
CA CYS A 79 11.55 -1.68 6.27
C CYS A 79 11.07 -2.93 5.52
N VAL A 80 11.29 -4.12 6.10
CA VAL A 80 10.81 -5.38 5.54
C VAL A 80 9.29 -5.43 5.47
N LEU A 81 8.59 -4.97 6.53
CA LEU A 81 7.13 -4.87 6.53
C LEU A 81 6.61 -3.92 5.44
N TYR A 82 7.24 -2.76 5.26
CA TYR A 82 6.89 -1.83 4.18
C TYR A 82 7.12 -2.44 2.80
N PHE A 83 8.22 -3.18 2.61
CA PHE A 83 8.48 -3.90 1.36
C PHE A 83 7.37 -4.92 1.05
N PHE A 84 6.95 -5.72 2.04
CA PHE A 84 5.85 -6.66 1.86
C PHE A 84 4.53 -5.96 1.55
N LEU A 85 4.25 -4.84 2.24
CA LEU A 85 3.04 -4.05 2.00
C LEU A 85 3.02 -3.46 0.58
N ALA A 86 4.15 -2.96 0.09
CA ALA A 86 4.28 -2.42 -1.26
C ALA A 86 4.16 -3.53 -2.33
N ARG A 87 4.76 -4.71 -2.09
CA ARG A 87 4.57 -5.89 -2.94
C ARG A 87 3.12 -6.35 -2.97
N PHE A 88 2.43 -6.31 -1.84
CA PHE A 88 1.00 -6.64 -1.75
C PHE A 88 0.15 -5.68 -2.60
N LEU A 89 0.43 -4.36 -2.59
CA LEU A 89 -0.22 -3.40 -3.47
C LEU A 89 0.03 -3.71 -4.95
N LEU A 90 1.29 -3.96 -5.32
CA LEU A 90 1.65 -4.23 -6.71
C LEU A 90 0.89 -5.44 -7.25
N TYR A 91 0.85 -6.52 -6.47
CA TYR A 91 0.10 -7.73 -6.81
C TYR A 91 -1.41 -7.47 -6.89
N ALA A 92 -1.97 -6.75 -5.91
CA ALA A 92 -3.38 -6.40 -5.90
C ALA A 92 -3.81 -5.55 -7.12
N ALA A 93 -2.93 -4.63 -7.57
CA ALA A 93 -3.14 -3.81 -8.76
C ALA A 93 -2.96 -4.61 -10.08
N GLN A 94 -2.10 -5.62 -10.09
CA GLN A 94 -1.96 -6.51 -11.24
C GLN A 94 -3.23 -7.35 -11.46
N GLU A 95 -3.77 -7.92 -10.38
CA GLU A 95 -4.97 -8.77 -10.42
C GLU A 95 -6.29 -8.00 -10.49
N ARG A 96 -6.27 -6.67 -10.33
CA ARG A 96 -7.48 -5.82 -10.29
C ARG A 96 -8.49 -6.27 -9.23
N SER A 97 -8.00 -6.78 -8.10
CA SER A 97 -8.86 -7.28 -7.03
C SER A 97 -9.26 -6.15 -6.07
N HIS A 98 -10.52 -5.74 -6.13
CA HIS A 98 -11.09 -4.72 -5.23
C HIS A 98 -10.89 -5.10 -3.75
N GLN A 99 -11.08 -6.37 -3.38
CA GLN A 99 -10.93 -6.83 -1.99
C GLN A 99 -9.48 -6.70 -1.49
N LYS A 100 -8.48 -7.06 -2.31
CA LYS A 100 -7.07 -6.98 -1.92
C LYS A 100 -6.62 -5.52 -1.76
N ILE A 101 -7.04 -4.64 -2.68
CA ILE A 101 -6.77 -3.20 -2.61
C ILE A 101 -7.43 -2.58 -1.37
N ARG A 102 -8.68 -2.95 -1.07
CA ARG A 102 -9.37 -2.51 0.16
C ARG A 102 -8.58 -2.88 1.41
N ARG A 103 -8.11 -4.13 1.52
CA ARG A 103 -7.28 -4.58 2.65
C ARG A 103 -5.99 -3.78 2.75
N TRP A 104 -5.33 -3.53 1.62
CA TRP A 104 -4.11 -2.71 1.59
C TRP A 104 -4.38 -1.28 2.08
N CYS A 105 -5.47 -0.64 1.64
CA CYS A 105 -5.86 0.70 2.10
C CYS A 105 -6.09 0.73 3.61
N THR A 106 -6.78 -0.28 4.16
CA THR A 106 -7.04 -0.37 5.60
C THR A 106 -5.75 -0.50 6.41
N ILE A 107 -4.84 -1.39 6.00
CA ILE A 107 -3.54 -1.58 6.68
C ILE A 107 -2.71 -0.29 6.60
N SER A 108 -2.64 0.33 5.43
CA SER A 108 -1.88 1.56 5.21
C SER A 108 -2.43 2.73 6.02
N LEU A 109 -3.75 2.84 6.15
CA LEU A 109 -4.39 3.87 6.98
C LEU A 109 -4.01 3.71 8.46
N VAL A 110 -4.02 2.49 9.01
CA VAL A 110 -3.61 2.23 10.40
C VAL A 110 -2.14 2.64 10.61
N ILE A 111 -1.26 2.28 9.67
CA ILE A 111 0.15 2.64 9.73
C ILE A 111 0.35 4.17 9.70
N ILE A 112 -0.41 4.88 8.85
CA ILE A 112 -0.36 6.35 8.75
C ILE A 112 -0.82 7.00 10.06
N ILE A 113 -1.88 6.49 10.70
CA ILE A 113 -2.37 7.01 11.99
C ILE A 113 -1.31 6.82 13.08
N ILE A 114 -0.71 5.62 13.16
CA ILE A 114 0.37 5.35 14.12
C ILE A 114 1.54 6.31 13.90
N ARG A 115 1.97 6.47 12.63
CA ARG A 115 3.03 7.43 12.28
C ARG A 115 2.67 8.87 12.62
N ALA A 116 1.43 9.29 12.38
CA ALA A 116 0.98 10.64 12.71
C ALA A 116 1.07 10.88 14.22
N ALA A 117 0.66 9.91 15.05
CA ALA A 117 0.78 10.01 16.50
C ALA A 117 2.25 10.18 16.95
N PHE A 118 3.15 9.33 16.44
CA PHE A 118 4.58 9.45 16.72
C PHE A 118 5.19 10.75 16.19
N PHE A 119 4.76 11.21 15.01
CA PHE A 119 5.25 12.45 14.40
C PHE A 119 4.83 13.67 15.21
N ILE A 120 3.58 13.72 15.68
CA ILE A 120 3.09 14.77 16.58
C ILE A 120 3.95 14.79 17.84
N THR A 121 4.16 13.64 18.49
CA THR A 121 5.03 13.56 19.67
C THR A 121 6.47 13.98 19.36
N ALA A 122 7.04 13.60 18.22
CA ALA A 122 8.38 14.04 17.86
C ALA A 122 8.44 15.57 17.70
N VAL A 123 7.55 16.16 16.88
CA VAL A 123 7.55 17.60 16.59
C VAL A 123 7.37 18.46 17.84
N PHE A 124 6.55 18.04 18.80
CA PHE A 124 6.33 18.80 20.03
C PHE A 124 7.46 18.66 21.05
N PHE A 125 8.26 17.59 21.00
CA PHE A 125 9.22 17.24 22.05
C PHE A 125 10.70 17.24 21.61
N THR A 126 11.05 17.30 20.31
CA THR A 126 12.46 17.42 19.87
C THR A 126 12.90 18.87 19.62
N ALA A 127 14.15 19.16 20.02
CA ALA A 127 14.75 20.49 19.91
C ALA A 127 15.15 20.85 18.47
N ASP A 128 15.39 19.86 17.60
CA ASP A 128 15.89 20.04 16.25
C ASP A 128 14.76 20.07 15.20
N ARG A 129 14.09 21.22 15.13
CA ARG A 129 12.76 21.37 14.50
C ARG A 129 12.77 21.49 12.98
N ALA A 130 13.92 21.68 12.31
CA ALA A 130 13.94 22.07 10.90
C ALA A 130 14.16 20.89 9.93
N PHE A 131 15.15 20.04 10.18
CA PHE A 131 15.54 18.98 9.25
C PHE A 131 14.66 17.72 9.40
N VAL A 132 14.43 17.27 10.65
CA VAL A 132 13.52 16.15 10.96
C VAL A 132 12.08 16.49 10.55
N SER A 133 11.68 17.75 10.68
CA SER A 133 10.36 18.24 10.27
C SER A 133 10.18 18.23 8.75
N SER A 134 11.12 18.74 7.97
CA SER A 134 10.94 18.86 6.52
C SER A 134 10.91 17.51 5.80
N PHE A 135 11.85 16.61 6.08
CA PHE A 135 11.81 15.25 5.51
C PHE A 135 10.63 14.42 6.03
N GLY A 136 10.27 14.57 7.31
CA GLY A 136 9.12 13.91 7.91
C GLY A 136 7.79 14.35 7.29
N VAL A 137 7.60 15.66 7.09
CA VAL A 137 6.39 16.23 6.47
C VAL A 137 6.27 15.79 5.02
N VAL A 138 7.34 15.85 4.22
CA VAL A 138 7.30 15.43 2.81
C VAL A 138 6.97 13.94 2.70
N GLY A 139 7.61 13.10 3.53
CA GLY A 139 7.32 11.67 3.57
C GLY A 139 5.87 11.36 3.97
N PHE A 140 5.34 12.10 4.95
CA PHE A 140 3.96 11.96 5.41
C PHE A 140 2.95 12.40 4.33
N LEU A 141 3.18 13.53 3.67
CA LEU A 141 2.35 14.00 2.55
C LEU A 141 2.36 13.01 1.38
N TYR A 142 3.52 12.44 1.06
CA TYR A 142 3.63 11.40 0.04
C TYR A 142 2.79 10.16 0.40
N GLN A 143 2.80 9.72 1.66
CA GLN A 143 1.97 8.58 2.10
C GLN A 143 0.47 8.86 2.01
N ILE A 144 0.04 10.07 2.39
CA ILE A 144 -1.36 10.50 2.24
C ILE A 144 -1.75 10.53 0.77
N PHE A 145 -0.91 11.11 -0.08
CA PHE A 145 -1.13 11.16 -1.53
C PHE A 145 -1.24 9.75 -2.13
N GLY A 146 -0.32 8.84 -1.76
CA GLY A 146 -0.35 7.45 -2.21
C GLY A 146 -1.63 6.73 -1.79
N LEU A 147 -2.05 6.87 -0.53
CA LEU A 147 -3.29 6.30 -0.03
C LEU A 147 -4.52 6.85 -0.77
N TRP A 148 -4.58 8.17 -0.96
CA TRP A 148 -5.66 8.83 -1.69
C TRP A 148 -5.75 8.35 -3.14
N PHE A 149 -4.61 8.24 -3.82
CA PHE A 149 -4.56 7.78 -5.21
C PHE A 149 -5.01 6.33 -5.35
N VAL A 150 -4.54 5.44 -4.47
CA VAL A 150 -4.96 4.02 -4.47
C VAL A 150 -6.43 3.89 -4.07
N ARG A 151 -6.97 4.78 -3.23
CA ARG A 151 -8.40 4.81 -2.91
C ARG A 151 -9.24 5.16 -4.13
N LEU A 152 -8.83 6.14 -4.94
CA LEU A 152 -9.51 6.42 -6.21
C LEU A 152 -9.49 5.21 -7.15
N TYR A 153 -8.38 4.48 -7.20
CA TYR A 153 -8.31 3.24 -7.97
C TYR A 153 -9.28 2.17 -7.46
N GLN A 154 -9.41 2.05 -6.13
CA GLN A 154 -10.37 1.14 -5.50
C GLN A 154 -11.81 1.47 -5.91
N ASP A 155 -12.20 2.75 -5.86
CA ASP A 155 -13.56 3.18 -6.17
C ASP A 155 -13.89 2.91 -7.64
N ARG A 156 -12.93 3.14 -8.57
CA ARG A 156 -13.09 2.78 -9.99
C ARG A 156 -13.24 1.28 -10.23
N LEU A 157 -12.50 0.45 -9.49
CA LEU A 157 -12.67 -1.01 -9.60
C LEU A 157 -14.03 -1.48 -9.12
N LYS A 158 -14.59 -0.80 -8.12
CA LYS A 158 -15.93 -1.11 -7.63
C LYS A 158 -16.99 -0.73 -8.68
N GLU A 159 -16.90 0.46 -9.26
CA GLU A 159 -17.78 0.88 -10.37
C GLU A 159 -17.74 -0.12 -11.53
N ASP A 160 -16.54 -0.52 -11.98
CA ASP A 160 -16.37 -1.49 -13.07
C ASP A 160 -16.96 -2.88 -12.74
N GLN A 161 -16.95 -3.29 -11.46
CA GLN A 161 -17.56 -4.54 -11.01
C GLN A 161 -19.09 -4.45 -10.98
N ASP A 162 -19.63 -3.36 -10.43
CA ASP A 162 -21.07 -3.15 -10.30
C ASP A 162 -21.74 -3.05 -11.69
N THR A 163 -21.12 -2.34 -12.65
CA THR A 163 -21.62 -2.27 -14.03
C THR A 163 -21.62 -3.63 -14.73
N LYS A 164 -20.61 -4.47 -14.51
CA LYS A 164 -20.58 -5.83 -15.08
C LYS A 164 -21.68 -6.72 -14.52
N ILE A 165 -21.95 -6.61 -13.22
CA ILE A 165 -23.03 -7.37 -12.57
C ILE A 165 -24.38 -6.94 -13.15
N GLN A 166 -24.65 -5.63 -13.26
CA GLN A 166 -25.87 -5.12 -13.88
C GLN A 166 -26.06 -5.62 -15.31
N PHE A 167 -25.00 -5.60 -16.12
CA PHE A 167 -25.06 -6.10 -17.49
C PHE A 167 -25.36 -7.60 -17.58
N ILE A 168 -24.79 -8.41 -16.68
CA ILE A 168 -25.09 -9.85 -16.60
C ILE A 168 -26.53 -10.09 -16.13
N GLU A 169 -27.04 -9.29 -15.19
CA GLU A 169 -28.44 -9.35 -14.76
C GLU A 169 -29.40 -8.98 -15.90
N GLU A 170 -29.08 -7.95 -16.70
CA GLU A 170 -29.87 -7.59 -17.87
C GLU A 170 -29.86 -8.69 -18.94
N LEU A 171 -28.69 -9.27 -19.25
CA LEU A 171 -28.59 -10.38 -20.19
C LEU A 171 -29.39 -11.60 -19.75
N SER A 172 -29.30 -11.98 -18.47
CA SER A 172 -30.06 -13.12 -17.94
C SER A 172 -31.57 -12.86 -17.95
N ARG A 173 -32.04 -11.62 -17.71
CA ARG A 173 -33.46 -11.26 -17.90
C ARG A 173 -33.91 -11.41 -19.35
N VAL A 174 -33.11 -10.94 -20.31
CA VAL A 174 -33.43 -11.05 -21.75
C VAL A 174 -33.48 -12.51 -22.19
N GLU A 175 -32.56 -13.35 -21.72
CA GLU A 175 -32.54 -14.78 -22.03
C GLU A 175 -33.76 -15.52 -21.47
N ILE A 176 -34.14 -15.25 -20.22
CA ILE A 176 -35.36 -15.81 -19.60
C ILE A 176 -36.62 -15.37 -20.37
N GLN A 177 -36.69 -14.11 -20.80
CA GLN A 177 -37.84 -13.59 -21.53
C GLN A 177 -37.98 -14.23 -22.93
N ASN A 178 -36.85 -14.50 -23.60
CA ASN A 178 -36.84 -15.22 -24.88
C ASN A 178 -37.24 -16.70 -24.72
N ILE A 179 -36.78 -17.38 -23.66
CA ILE A 179 -37.17 -18.78 -23.38
C ILE A 179 -38.68 -18.86 -23.11
N GLY A 180 -39.25 -17.91 -22.35
CA GLY A 180 -40.69 -17.85 -22.09
C GLY A 180 -41.57 -17.56 -23.32
N GLN A 181 -41.02 -16.97 -24.39
CA GLN A 181 -41.74 -16.77 -25.66
C GLN A 181 -41.74 -18.03 -26.55
N PHE A 182 -40.78 -18.95 -26.39
CA PHE A 182 -40.71 -20.16 -27.20
C PHE A 182 -41.65 -21.29 -26.74
N GLU A 183 -42.17 -21.25 -25.50
CA GLU A 183 -43.12 -22.25 -24.99
C GLU A 183 -44.60 -21.96 -25.33
N MET A 184 -44.89 -20.85 -26.03
CA MET A 184 -46.25 -20.49 -26.48
C MET A 184 -46.52 -20.79 -27.96
N PHE A 185 -45.90 -21.83 -28.53
CA PHE A 185 -46.44 -22.45 -29.74
C PHE A 185 -47.40 -23.56 -29.33
N PRO A 186 -48.74 -23.35 -29.39
CA PRO A 186 -49.66 -24.46 -29.23
C PRO A 186 -49.38 -25.43 -30.36
N TYR A 187 -48.95 -26.64 -30.00
CA TYR A 187 -49.04 -27.79 -30.91
C TYR A 187 -50.50 -27.90 -31.34
N SER A 188 -50.83 -27.36 -32.51
CA SER A 188 -52.08 -27.67 -33.18
C SER A 188 -51.99 -29.12 -33.63
N SER A 189 -52.40 -30.02 -32.73
CA SER A 189 -52.57 -31.43 -33.01
C SER A 189 -53.66 -31.54 -34.08
N ASN A 190 -53.24 -31.59 -35.35
CA ASN A 190 -54.11 -31.99 -36.45
C ASN A 190 -54.40 -33.48 -36.28
N ALA A 191 -55.48 -33.77 -35.56
CA ALA A 191 -56.10 -35.08 -35.54
C ALA A 191 -56.65 -35.38 -36.94
N ILE A 192 -55.86 -36.10 -37.74
CA ILE A 192 -56.32 -36.72 -38.98
C ILE A 192 -57.02 -38.01 -38.58
N LEU A 193 -58.36 -37.95 -38.49
CA LEU A 193 -59.23 -39.11 -38.45
C LEU A 193 -59.13 -39.83 -39.80
N TYR A 194 -58.47 -40.98 -39.83
CA TYR A 194 -58.63 -41.96 -40.91
C TYR A 194 -59.78 -42.90 -40.54
N ASP A 195 -60.85 -42.78 -41.31
CA ASP A 195 -61.99 -43.69 -41.34
C ASP A 195 -61.66 -44.85 -42.29
N LYS A 196 -61.68 -46.10 -41.79
CA LYS A 196 -61.85 -47.36 -42.54
C LYS A 196 -62.15 -48.52 -41.61
#